data_AF-A0A954LSN9-F1
#
_entry.id   AF-A0A954LSN9-F1
#
_cell.length_a   1.000
_cell.length_b   1.000
_cell.length_c   1.000
_cell.angle_alpha   90.00
_cell.angle_beta   90.00
_cell.angle_gamma   90.00
#
_symmetry.space_group_name_H-M   'P 1'
#
loop_
_entity.id
_entity.type
_entity.pdbx_description
1 polymer ?
#
loop_
_entity_poly.entity_id
_entity_poly.type
_entity_poly.pdbx_seq_one_letter_code
_entity_poly.pdbx_strand_id
1 'polypeptide(L)'
;MAKLLMSLASLVLFSTIAIGADAEDQLKAVIVVINEPGTINVEISIGTDDGVKVDDLFDVYRNDEQLGRLKIVQVSADRAVAKITKLNDSKILRRGDNVLSNSR
;
A
#
# COMPACT_ATOMS: atom_id res chain seq x y z
N MET A 1 -54.75 30.85 -16.94
CA MET A 1 -53.52 30.10 -17.23
C MET A 1 -53.76 28.65 -16.84
N ALA A 2 -53.36 27.72 -17.71
CA ALA A 2 -53.31 26.27 -17.48
C ALA A 2 -52.35 25.94 -16.30
N LYS A 3 -52.27 24.75 -15.68
CA LYS A 3 -52.49 23.38 -16.16
C LYS A 3 -52.34 22.43 -14.95
N LEU A 4 -53.10 21.32 -14.98
CA LEU A 4 -52.74 19.96 -14.61
C LEU A 4 -52.58 19.52 -13.13
N LEU A 5 -53.46 18.58 -12.75
CA LEU A 5 -53.24 17.56 -11.72
C LEU A 5 -52.02 16.68 -12.07
N MET A 6 -51.30 16.21 -11.04
CA MET A 6 -50.62 14.91 -11.13
C MET A 6 -50.49 14.30 -9.73
N SER A 7 -51.41 13.39 -9.41
CA SER A 7 -51.21 12.31 -8.46
C SER A 7 -50.32 11.28 -9.15
N LEU A 8 -49.24 10.81 -8.53
CA LEU A 8 -48.62 9.55 -8.94
C LEU A 8 -47.86 8.86 -7.80
N ALA A 9 -48.34 7.64 -7.54
CA ALA A 9 -47.63 6.42 -7.19
C ALA A 9 -46.87 6.29 -5.85
N SER A 10 -47.37 5.32 -5.11
CA SER A 10 -46.80 4.67 -3.94
C SER A 10 -45.70 3.67 -4.31
N LEU A 11 -44.87 3.34 -3.31
CA LEU A 11 -44.41 1.98 -2.97
C LEU A 11 -43.06 1.42 -3.53
N VAL A 12 -42.07 1.39 -2.63
CA VAL A 12 -41.24 0.22 -2.16
C VAL A 12 -39.89 -0.15 -2.82
N LEU A 13 -38.88 -0.08 -1.92
CA LEU A 13 -37.69 -0.91 -1.61
C LEU A 13 -36.65 -1.35 -2.68
N PHE A 14 -35.49 -1.69 -2.07
CA PHE A 14 -34.27 -2.35 -2.56
C PHE A 14 -33.23 -1.37 -3.09
N SER A 15 -31.99 -1.33 -2.60
CA SER A 15 -31.26 -2.15 -1.63
C SER A 15 -30.06 -1.33 -1.16
N THR A 16 -29.68 -1.43 0.10
CA THR A 16 -28.35 -0.99 0.57
C THR A 16 -27.29 -1.73 -0.23
N ILE A 17 -26.63 -1.06 -1.17
CA ILE A 17 -25.31 -1.48 -1.61
C ILE A 17 -24.36 -0.70 -0.72
N ALA A 18 -24.02 -1.31 0.43
CA ALA A 18 -22.72 -1.06 1.00
C ALA A 18 -21.71 -1.48 -0.07
N ILE A 19 -21.21 -0.51 -0.83
CA ILE A 19 -19.99 -0.70 -1.60
C ILE A 19 -18.94 -0.87 -0.52
N GLY A 20 -18.72 -2.13 -0.10
CA GLY A 20 -17.48 -2.49 0.55
C GLY A 20 -16.42 -2.05 -0.43
N ALA A 21 -15.71 -0.98 -0.08
CA ALA A 21 -14.48 -0.65 -0.75
C ALA A 21 -13.66 -1.94 -0.69
N ASP A 22 -13.44 -2.53 -1.86
CA ASP A 22 -12.46 -3.59 -2.05
C ASP A 22 -11.11 -2.94 -1.76
N ALA A 23 -10.80 -2.82 -0.46
CA ALA A 23 -9.48 -2.48 -0.01
C ALA A 23 -8.67 -3.73 -0.33
N GLU A 24 -8.17 -3.78 -1.57
CA GLU A 24 -7.15 -4.73 -1.99
C GLU A 24 -6.17 -4.89 -0.83
N ASP A 25 -5.94 -6.13 -0.41
CA ASP A 25 -5.22 -6.44 0.83
C ASP A 25 -3.77 -5.94 0.71
N GLN A 26 -3.55 -4.69 1.11
CA GLN A 26 -2.28 -4.03 0.98
C GLN A 26 -1.36 -4.56 2.07
N LEU A 27 -0.27 -5.21 1.66
CA LEU A 27 0.75 -5.70 2.58
C LEU A 27 1.42 -4.53 3.27
N LYS A 28 1.47 -4.59 4.61
CA LYS A 28 2.08 -3.56 5.46
C LYS A 28 3.31 -4.12 6.14
N ALA A 29 4.40 -3.35 6.09
CA ALA A 29 5.66 -3.74 6.69
C ALA A 29 6.41 -2.53 7.25
N VAL A 30 7.50 -2.82 7.95
CA VAL A 30 8.44 -1.81 8.43
C VAL A 30 9.87 -2.17 8.02
N ILE A 31 10.69 -1.15 7.80
CA ILE A 31 12.14 -1.35 7.63
C ILE A 31 12.73 -1.79 8.97
N VAL A 32 13.32 -2.99 9.00
CA VAL A 32 13.92 -3.56 10.22
C VAL A 32 15.44 -3.40 10.25
N VAL A 33 16.10 -3.45 9.10
CA VAL A 33 17.55 -3.29 8.97
C VAL A 33 17.89 -2.38 7.81
N ILE A 34 18.86 -1.49 8.04
CA ILE A 34 19.53 -0.73 6.99
C ILE A 34 20.96 -1.20 6.98
N ASN A 35 21.33 -1.83 5.88
CA ASN A 35 22.73 -2.13 5.61
C ASN A 35 23.39 -0.77 5.32
N GLU A 36 24.35 -0.36 6.16
CA GLU A 36 25.32 0.74 6.09
C GLU A 36 25.14 1.97 5.14
N PRO A 37 25.70 3.14 5.49
CA PRO A 37 25.73 4.31 4.60
C PRO A 37 26.31 3.98 3.20
N GLY A 38 25.51 4.19 2.14
CA GLY A 38 25.88 3.85 0.76
C GLY A 38 25.30 2.54 0.24
N THR A 39 24.63 1.74 1.08
CA THR A 39 24.02 0.49 0.63
C THR A 39 22.66 0.75 -0.01
N ILE A 40 22.44 0.07 -1.13
CA ILE A 40 21.22 0.12 -1.94
C ILE A 40 20.08 -0.78 -1.41
N ASN A 41 20.27 -1.49 -0.29
CA ASN A 41 19.36 -2.55 0.17
C ASN A 41 18.91 -2.38 1.63
N VAL A 42 17.64 -2.69 1.89
CA VAL A 42 17.00 -2.70 3.22
C VAL A 42 16.29 -4.03 3.46
N GLU A 43 16.05 -4.37 4.72
CA GLU A 43 15.21 -5.52 5.11
C GLU A 43 13.85 -5.05 5.61
N ILE A 44 12.79 -5.74 5.21
CA ILE A 44 11.41 -5.47 5.63
C ILE A 44 10.82 -6.66 6.42
N SER A 45 9.86 -6.35 7.29
CA SER A 45 9.28 -7.27 8.27
C SER A 45 8.20 -8.25 7.74
N ILE A 46 8.16 -8.49 6.43
CA ILE A 46 7.19 -9.40 5.79
C ILE A 46 7.91 -10.29 4.78
N GLY A 47 7.34 -11.46 4.52
CA GLY A 47 8.00 -12.54 3.80
C GLY A 47 7.10 -13.38 2.90
N THR A 48 7.57 -14.58 2.55
CA THR A 48 6.88 -15.51 1.64
C THR A 48 5.51 -15.96 2.16
N ASP A 49 5.37 -16.05 3.47
CA ASP A 49 4.17 -16.38 4.22
C ASP A 49 3.12 -15.26 4.22
N ASP A 50 3.55 -14.01 4.08
CA ASP A 50 2.68 -12.87 3.83
C ASP A 50 2.32 -12.69 2.35
N GLY A 51 2.87 -13.53 1.46
CA GLY A 51 2.63 -13.48 0.02
C GLY A 51 3.60 -12.60 -0.79
N VAL A 52 4.69 -12.13 -0.17
CA VAL A 52 5.73 -11.34 -0.84
C VAL A 52 6.50 -12.19 -1.86
N LYS A 53 6.76 -11.61 -3.04
CA LYS A 53 7.51 -12.22 -4.13
C LYS A 53 8.69 -11.35 -4.56
N VAL A 54 9.69 -12.00 -5.14
CA VAL A 54 10.77 -11.28 -5.84
C VAL A 54 10.15 -10.41 -6.94
N ASP A 55 10.73 -9.23 -7.14
CA ASP A 55 10.26 -8.17 -8.03
C ASP A 55 9.02 -7.37 -7.58
N ASP A 56 8.38 -7.72 -6.46
CA ASP A 56 7.31 -6.90 -5.88
C ASP A 56 7.79 -5.48 -5.56
N LEU A 57 6.88 -4.52 -5.70
CA LEU A 57 7.13 -3.10 -5.49
C LEU A 57 6.45 -2.60 -4.23
N PHE A 58 7.19 -1.81 -3.46
CA PHE A 58 6.70 -1.22 -2.23
C PHE A 58 7.03 0.27 -2.16
N ASP A 59 6.11 1.07 -1.65
CA ASP A 59 6.32 2.48 -1.38
C ASP A 59 6.63 2.68 0.11
N VAL A 60 7.59 3.56 0.41
CA VAL A 60 8.08 3.81 1.78
C VAL A 60 7.52 5.12 2.30
N TYR A 61 7.06 5.14 3.55
CA TYR A 61 6.39 6.27 4.19
C TYR A 61 6.94 6.59 5.58
N ARG A 62 6.89 7.88 5.94
CA ARG A 62 7.13 8.38 7.30
C ARG A 62 6.22 9.58 7.56
N ASN A 63 5.39 9.51 8.61
CA ASN A 63 4.42 10.57 8.94
C ASN A 63 3.60 11.00 7.72
N ASP A 64 3.03 10.03 7.00
CA ASP A 64 2.23 10.21 5.78
C ASP A 64 2.98 10.77 4.54
N GLU A 65 4.26 11.10 4.68
CA GLU A 65 5.11 11.49 3.55
C GLU A 65 5.71 10.27 2.87
N GLN A 66 5.52 10.13 1.56
CA GLN A 66 6.22 9.12 0.76
C GLN A 66 7.69 9.51 0.59
N LEU A 67 8.60 8.63 1.01
CA LEU A 67 10.04 8.85 0.97
C LEU A 67 10.68 8.25 -0.29
N GLY A 68 10.16 7.12 -0.78
CA GLY A 68 10.80 6.38 -1.86
C GLY A 68 10.07 5.10 -2.26
N ARG A 69 10.76 4.28 -3.05
CA ARG A 69 10.28 3.00 -3.58
C ARG A 69 11.33 1.91 -3.46
N LEU A 70 10.88 0.73 -3.07
CA LEU A 70 11.66 -0.49 -2.95
C LEU A 70 11.23 -1.51 -4.00
N LYS A 71 12.15 -2.39 -4.38
CA LYS A 71 11.90 -3.58 -5.19
C LYS A 71 12.48 -4.80 -4.48
N ILE A 72 11.67 -5.83 -4.25
CA ILE A 72 12.12 -7.05 -3.56
C ILE A 72 13.16 -7.79 -4.40
N VAL A 73 14.28 -8.15 -3.79
CA VAL A 73 15.39 -8.89 -4.42
C VAL A 73 15.62 -10.27 -3.80
N GLN A 74 15.17 -10.49 -2.57
CA GLN A 74 15.23 -11.78 -1.89
C GLN A 74 14.08 -11.89 -0.89
N VAL A 75 13.51 -13.09 -0.73
CA VAL A 75 12.42 -13.36 0.20
C VAL A 75 12.73 -14.61 1.02
N SER A 76 12.35 -14.57 2.29
CA SER A 76 12.33 -15.66 3.26
C SER A 76 11.04 -15.59 4.08
N ALA A 77 10.77 -16.55 4.97
CA ALA A 77 9.64 -16.45 5.90
C ALA A 77 9.79 -15.21 6.80
N ASP A 78 8.70 -14.46 6.99
CA ASP A 78 8.59 -13.24 7.78
C ASP A 78 9.55 -12.08 7.41
N ARG A 79 10.36 -12.23 6.35
CA ARG A 79 11.44 -11.30 5.99
C ARG A 79 11.71 -11.23 4.50
N ALA A 80 11.99 -10.04 4.00
CA ALA A 80 12.44 -9.83 2.64
C ALA A 80 13.53 -8.75 2.57
N VAL A 81 14.46 -8.92 1.63
CA VAL A 81 15.47 -7.91 1.28
C VAL A 81 15.00 -7.18 0.04
N ALA A 82 15.04 -5.85 0.09
CA ALA A 82 14.58 -4.99 -0.97
C ALA A 82 15.65 -3.98 -1.38
N LYS A 83 15.79 -3.75 -2.69
CA LYS A 83 16.63 -2.70 -3.25
C LYS A 83 15.86 -1.38 -3.33
N ILE A 84 16.48 -0.28 -2.93
CA ILE A 84 15.97 1.08 -3.10
C ILE A 84 16.08 1.44 -4.58
N THR A 85 14.94 1.67 -5.23
CA THR A 85 14.85 2.03 -6.66
C THR A 85 14.61 3.51 -6.89
N LYS A 86 13.98 4.17 -5.92
CA LYS A 86 13.77 5.62 -5.90
C LYS A 86 13.84 6.11 -4.46
N LEU A 87 14.49 7.23 -4.25
CA LEU A 87 14.47 7.97 -2.99
C LEU A 87 14.31 9.44 -3.34
N ASN A 88 13.40 10.14 -2.66
CA ASN A 88 13.20 11.55 -2.89
C ASN A 88 14.43 12.34 -2.40
N ASP A 89 14.78 13.40 -3.12
CA ASP A 89 15.96 14.20 -2.81
C ASP A 89 15.94 14.68 -1.36
N SER A 90 17.09 14.62 -0.68
CA SER A 90 17.28 14.97 0.73
C SER A 90 16.66 14.01 1.77
N LYS A 91 16.01 12.91 1.36
CA LYS A 91 15.48 11.90 2.29
C LYS A 91 16.48 10.78 2.53
N ILE A 92 16.44 10.22 3.73
CA ILE A 92 17.22 9.04 4.14
C ILE A 92 16.23 8.09 4.81
N LEU A 93 16.27 6.81 4.40
CA LEU A 93 15.49 5.76 5.04
C LEU A 93 16.04 5.47 6.44
N ARG A 94 15.17 5.12 7.38
CA ARG A 94 15.55 4.69 8.73
C ARG A 94 14.73 3.49 9.17
N ARG A 95 15.24 2.74 10.15
CA ARG A 95 14.48 1.67 10.80
C ARG A 95 13.16 2.23 11.35
N GLY A 96 12.08 1.50 11.13
CA GLY A 96 10.73 1.89 11.53
C GLY A 96 9.99 2.75 10.52
N ASP A 97 10.57 3.09 9.36
CA ASP A 97 9.78 3.63 8.25
C ASP A 97 8.79 2.57 7.76
N ASN A 98 7.57 3.00 7.44
CA ASN A 98 6.49 2.13 7.00
C ASN A 98 6.66 1.81 5.52
N VAL A 99 6.25 0.61 5.13
CA VAL A 99 6.39 0.08 3.78
C VAL A 99 5.04 -0.52 3.39
N LEU A 100 4.51 -0.12 2.24
CA LEU A 100 3.19 -0.53 1.77
C LEU A 100 3.31 -1.14 0.37
N SER A 101 2.68 -2.29 0.13
CA SER A 101 2.68 -2.88 -1.21
C SER A 101 1.97 -1.95 -2.19
N ASN A 102 2.57 -1.80 -3.36
CA ASN A 102 1.93 -1.12 -4.46
C ASN A 102 1.23 -2.19 -5.31
N SER A 103 -0.01 -2.52 -4.96
CA SER A 103 -0.88 -3.34 -5.82
C SER A 103 -1.11 -2.57 -7.12
N ARG A 104 -0.76 -3.19 -8.25
CA ARG A 104 -1.12 -2.71 -9.58
C ARG A 104 -2.46 -3.28 -9.99
#